data_AF-H9FIE5-F1
#
_entry.id   AF-H9FIE5-F1
#
_cell.length_a   1.000
_cell.length_b   1.000
_cell.length_c   1.000
_cell.angle_alpha   90.00
_cell.angle_beta   90.00
_cell.angle_gamma   90.00
#
_symmetry.space_group_name_H-M   'P 1'
#
loop_
_entity.id
_entity.type
_entity.pdbx_description
1 polymer ?
#
loop_
_entity_poly.entity_id
_entity_poly.type
_entity_poly.pdbx_seq_one_letter_code
_entity_poly.pdbx_strand_id
1 'polypeptide(L)'
;DKLSQQSKLEFENLVEETSHFVRTTFVSRHKKFDEFFRELLENAEKSLNDMFVRTYGMLYMQNSEVFQDLFAELKRYYTGGNVNLEEMLNDFWARLLERMFQLINPQYHFSEDYLECVSKYTDQLKPFGDVP
;
A
#
# COMPACT_ATOMS: atom_id res chain seq x y z
N ASP A 1 -9.85 -34.86 45.98
CA ASP A 1 -8.82 -34.49 44.99
C ASP A 1 -9.06 -35.02 43.59
N LYS A 2 -9.15 -36.34 43.38
CA LYS A 2 -9.33 -36.95 42.04
C LYS A 2 -10.55 -36.42 41.25
N LEU A 3 -11.71 -36.31 41.90
CA LEU A 3 -12.94 -35.78 41.27
C LEU A 3 -12.83 -34.29 40.91
N SER A 4 -12.10 -33.50 41.71
CA SER A 4 -11.89 -32.07 41.44
C SER A 4 -10.96 -31.85 40.25
N GLN A 5 -9.90 -32.65 40.13
CA GLN A 5 -9.03 -32.63 38.95
C GLN A 5 -9.79 -33.04 37.68
N GLN A 6 -10.61 -34.08 37.77
CA GLN A 6 -11.38 -34.55 36.62
C GLN A 6 -12.40 -33.52 36.14
N SER A 7 -13.15 -32.89 37.06
CA SER A 7 -14.10 -31.82 36.72
C SER A 7 -13.40 -30.61 36.07
N LYS A 8 -12.20 -30.24 36.54
CA LYS A 8 -11.41 -29.18 35.93
C LYS A 8 -11.03 -29.52 34.47
N LEU A 9 -10.55 -30.73 34.23
CA LEU A 9 -10.08 -31.18 32.92
C LEU A 9 -11.24 -31.30 31.92
N GLU A 10 -12.40 -31.78 32.38
CA GLU A 10 -13.63 -31.81 31.57
C GLU A 10 -14.11 -30.41 31.19
N PHE A 11 -14.04 -29.45 32.11
CA PHE A 11 -14.36 -28.06 31.82
C PHE A 11 -13.39 -27.42 30.83
N GLU A 12 -12.08 -27.62 31.00
CA GLU A 12 -11.05 -27.12 30.08
C GLU A 12 -11.26 -27.66 28.65
N ASN A 13 -11.54 -28.96 28.51
CA ASN A 13 -11.84 -29.57 27.22
C ASN A 13 -13.11 -28.99 26.59
N LEU A 14 -14.17 -28.79 27.38
CA LEU A 14 -15.42 -28.21 26.88
C LEU A 14 -15.21 -26.77 26.38
N VAL A 15 -14.44 -25.98 27.12
CA VAL A 15 -14.08 -24.62 26.72
C VAL A 15 -13.22 -24.63 25.44
N GLU A 16 -12.23 -25.53 25.36
CA GLU A 16 -11.41 -25.67 24.16
C GLU A 16 -12.26 -26.04 22.94
N GLU A 17 -13.14 -27.03 23.05
CA GLU A 17 -14.01 -27.49 21.97
C GLU A 17 -15.00 -26.39 21.54
N THR A 18 -15.60 -25.68 22.50
CA THR A 18 -16.52 -24.58 22.21
C THR A 18 -15.79 -23.41 21.56
N SER A 19 -14.57 -23.10 22.00
CA SER A 19 -13.75 -22.04 21.43
C SER A 19 -13.15 -22.41 20.07
N HIS A 20 -13.01 -23.71 19.77
CA HIS A 20 -12.39 -24.21 18.56
C HIS A 20 -13.08 -23.71 17.30
N PHE A 21 -14.42 -23.76 17.27
CA PHE A 21 -15.21 -23.28 16.14
C PHE A 21 -14.99 -21.79 15.86
N VAL A 22 -15.03 -20.98 16.93
CA VAL A 22 -14.83 -19.54 16.85
C VAL A 22 -13.42 -19.20 16.37
N ARG A 23 -12.40 -19.82 16.98
CA ARG A 23 -10.99 -19.67 16.61
C ARG A 23 -10.75 -20.02 15.13
N THR A 24 -11.23 -21.19 14.70
CA THR A 24 -11.05 -21.66 13.32
C THR A 24 -11.74 -20.73 12.32
N THR A 25 -12.92 -20.24 12.67
CA THR A 25 -13.66 -19.27 11.84
C THR A 25 -12.88 -17.97 11.70
N PHE A 26 -12.42 -17.37 12.79
CA PHE A 26 -11.64 -16.13 12.74
C PHE A 26 -10.33 -16.28 11.98
N VAL A 27 -9.58 -17.36 12.21
CA VAL A 27 -8.33 -17.63 11.49
C VAL A 27 -8.59 -17.79 9.99
N SER A 28 -9.61 -18.56 9.60
CA SER A 28 -9.94 -18.75 8.19
C SER A 28 -10.37 -17.45 7.50
N ARG A 29 -11.22 -16.65 8.16
CA ARG A 29 -11.71 -15.38 7.62
C ARG A 29 -10.61 -14.34 7.52
N HIS A 30 -9.77 -14.23 8.55
CA HIS A 30 -8.61 -13.37 8.54
C HIS A 30 -7.65 -13.73 7.41
N LYS A 31 -7.33 -15.02 7.23
CA LYS A 31 -6.46 -15.47 6.14
C LYS A 31 -7.01 -15.09 4.76
N LYS A 32 -8.31 -15.32 4.52
CA LYS A 32 -8.95 -14.94 3.25
C LYS A 32 -8.93 -13.45 2.99
N PHE A 33 -9.18 -12.66 4.03
CA PHE A 33 -9.11 -11.20 3.95
C PHE A 33 -7.69 -10.74 3.64
N ASP A 34 -6.69 -11.34 4.31
CA ASP A 34 -5.29 -11.00 4.10
C ASP A 34 -4.81 -11.31 2.68
N GLU A 35 -5.13 -12.50 2.18
CA GLU A 35 -4.84 -12.92 0.81
C GLU A 35 -5.49 -11.97 -0.21
N PHE A 36 -6.77 -11.63 -0.03
CA PHE A 36 -7.47 -10.71 -0.91
C PHE A 36 -6.81 -9.32 -1.00
N PHE A 37 -6.43 -8.72 0.13
CA PHE A 37 -5.81 -7.38 0.12
C PHE A 37 -4.40 -7.38 -0.46
N ARG A 38 -3.63 -8.45 -0.25
CA ARG A 38 -2.32 -8.62 -0.87
C ARG A 38 -2.44 -8.72 -2.39
N GLU A 39 -3.33 -9.59 -2.86
CA GLU A 39 -3.61 -9.72 -4.30
C GLU A 39 -4.13 -8.42 -4.91
N LEU A 40 -4.98 -7.68 -4.19
CA LEU A 40 -5.48 -6.38 -4.64
C LEU A 40 -4.35 -5.38 -4.86
N LEU A 41 -3.42 -5.26 -3.91
CA LEU A 41 -2.25 -4.38 -4.02
C LEU A 41 -1.33 -4.79 -5.17
N GLU A 42 -1.05 -6.09 -5.32
CA GLU A 42 -0.23 -6.60 -6.41
C GLU A 42 -0.86 -6.38 -7.79
N ASN A 43 -2.17 -6.60 -7.91
CA ASN A 43 -2.89 -6.38 -9.15
C ASN A 43 -2.97 -4.89 -9.51
N ALA A 44 -3.14 -4.01 -8.52
CA ALA A 44 -3.10 -2.56 -8.72
C ALA A 44 -1.73 -2.08 -9.21
N GLU A 45 -0.65 -2.56 -8.59
CA GLU A 45 0.73 -2.28 -9.01
C GLU A 45 0.99 -2.69 -10.45
N LYS A 46 0.62 -3.93 -10.79
CA LYS A 46 0.78 -4.47 -12.14
C LYS A 46 -0.06 -3.71 -13.16
N SER A 47 -1.32 -3.43 -12.86
CA SER A 47 -2.23 -2.70 -13.76
C SER A 47 -1.73 -1.27 -14.01
N LEU A 48 -1.24 -0.58 -12.98
CA LEU A 48 -0.64 0.74 -13.13
C LEU A 48 0.59 0.67 -14.02
N ASN A 49 1.50 -0.25 -13.73
CA ASN A 49 2.71 -0.43 -14.52
C ASN A 49 2.41 -0.74 -15.99
N ASP A 50 1.51 -1.69 -16.28
CA ASP A 50 1.14 -2.07 -17.64
C ASP A 50 0.51 -0.89 -18.40
N MET A 51 -0.33 -0.09 -17.74
CA MET A 51 -0.93 1.11 -18.35
C MET A 51 0.14 2.17 -18.64
N PHE A 52 1.04 2.44 -17.70
CA PHE A 52 2.05 3.49 -17.84
C PHE A 52 3.15 3.12 -18.85
N VAL A 53 3.56 1.85 -18.91
CA VAL A 53 4.47 1.35 -19.97
C VAL A 53 3.84 1.56 -21.35
N ARG A 54 2.54 1.27 -21.51
CA ARG A 54 1.84 1.46 -22.79
C ARG A 54 1.72 2.93 -23.19
N THR A 55 1.42 3.82 -22.24
CA THR A 55 1.19 5.24 -22.52
C THR A 55 2.49 6.05 -22.66
N TYR A 56 3.48 5.79 -21.80
CA TYR A 56 4.70 6.62 -21.68
C TYR A 56 5.98 5.90 -22.13
N GLY A 57 5.93 4.58 -22.33
CA GLY A 57 7.05 3.81 -22.90
C GLY A 57 8.33 3.88 -22.07
N MET A 58 9.48 4.01 -22.76
CA MET A 58 10.81 3.98 -22.13
C MET A 58 11.03 5.08 -21.09
N LEU A 59 10.37 6.24 -21.27
CA LEU A 59 10.47 7.35 -20.33
C LEU A 59 9.97 6.99 -18.94
N TYR A 60 8.85 6.26 -18.85
CA TYR A 60 8.36 5.71 -17.60
C TYR A 60 9.29 4.61 -17.07
N MET A 61 9.75 3.70 -17.92
CA MET A 61 10.61 2.59 -17.49
C MET A 61 11.93 3.05 -16.85
N GLN A 62 12.44 4.22 -17.24
CA GLN A 62 13.64 4.84 -16.65
C GLN A 62 13.38 5.50 -15.29
N ASN A 63 12.12 5.74 -14.92
CA ASN A 63 11.73 6.48 -13.72
C ASN A 63 10.67 5.74 -12.88
N SER A 64 10.48 4.44 -13.12
CA SER A 64 9.40 3.65 -12.51
C SER A 64 9.60 3.37 -11.02
N GLU A 65 10.80 3.62 -10.48
CA GLU A 65 11.16 3.44 -9.08
C GLU A 65 10.20 4.17 -8.13
N VAL A 66 9.74 5.38 -8.48
CA VAL A 66 8.78 6.15 -7.65
C VAL A 66 7.47 5.39 -7.42
N PHE A 67 7.01 4.63 -8.42
CA PHE A 67 5.79 3.82 -8.28
C PHE A 67 6.06 2.53 -7.50
N GLN A 68 7.23 1.91 -7.68
CA GLN A 68 7.63 0.73 -6.93
C GLN A 68 7.74 1.04 -5.42
N ASP A 69 8.35 2.18 -5.09
CA ASP A 69 8.46 2.70 -3.72
C ASP A 69 7.07 2.88 -3.07
N LEU A 70 6.12 3.50 -3.79
CA LEU A 70 4.76 3.67 -3.31
C LEU A 70 4.11 2.33 -2.93
N PHE A 71 4.15 1.35 -3.83
CA PHE A 71 3.52 0.05 -3.56
C PHE A 71 4.25 -0.72 -2.46
N ALA A 72 5.56 -0.55 -2.32
CA ALA A 72 6.32 -1.11 -1.20
C ALA A 72 5.88 -0.51 0.14
N GLU A 73 5.71 0.81 0.23
CA GLU A 73 5.23 1.48 1.45
C GLU A 73 3.76 1.17 1.76
N LEU A 74 2.89 1.07 0.74
CA LEU A 74 1.50 0.61 0.92
C LEU A 74 1.43 -0.81 1.49
N LYS A 75 2.26 -1.73 0.96
CA LYS A 75 2.38 -3.10 1.48
C LYS A 75 2.89 -3.10 2.93
N ARG A 76 3.88 -2.26 3.25
CA ARG A 76 4.43 -2.11 4.60
C ARG A 76 3.38 -1.57 5.59
N TYR A 77 2.65 -0.52 5.22
CA TYR A 77 1.54 0.03 5.99
C TYR A 77 0.49 -1.05 6.27
N TYR A 78 0.09 -1.80 5.24
CA TYR A 78 -0.88 -2.88 5.37
C TYR A 78 -0.42 -3.99 6.36
N THR A 79 0.87 -4.35 6.36
CA THR A 79 1.42 -5.34 7.30
C THR A 79 1.58 -4.84 8.74
N GLY A 80 1.11 -3.63 9.06
CA GLY A 80 1.22 -3.03 10.40
C GLY A 80 2.55 -2.32 10.65
N GLY A 81 3.27 -1.93 9.61
CA GLY A 81 4.40 -1.02 9.74
C GLY A 81 3.96 0.32 10.34
N ASN A 82 4.81 0.92 11.17
CA ASN A 82 4.61 2.30 11.65
C ASN A 82 4.88 3.28 10.49
N VAL A 83 3.88 3.44 9.62
CA VAL A 83 3.90 4.30 8.42
C VAL A 83 2.79 5.32 8.57
N ASN A 84 3.15 6.60 8.48
CA ASN A 84 2.18 7.67 8.36
C ASN A 84 1.66 7.69 6.92
N LEU A 85 0.44 7.19 6.71
CA LEU A 85 -0.13 7.04 5.36
C LEU A 85 -0.28 8.40 4.66
N GLU A 86 -0.66 9.44 5.40
CA GLU A 86 -0.86 10.78 4.84
C GLU A 86 0.46 11.37 4.34
N GLU A 87 1.50 11.33 5.17
CA GLU A 87 2.84 11.79 4.82
C GLU A 87 3.42 11.02 3.62
N MET A 88 3.30 9.69 3.64
CA MET A 88 3.77 8.84 2.54
C MET A 88 3.06 9.15 1.21
N LEU A 89 1.74 9.40 1.24
CA LEU A 89 1.00 9.78 0.05
C LEU A 89 1.38 11.18 -0.45
N ASN A 90 1.56 12.14 0.46
CA ASN A 90 2.00 13.49 0.11
C ASN A 90 3.38 13.46 -0.57
N ASP A 91 4.32 12.71 -0.02
CA ASP A 91 5.66 12.52 -0.60
C ASP A 91 5.59 11.85 -1.98
N PHE A 92 4.71 10.84 -2.13
CA PHE A 92 4.48 10.19 -3.43
C PHE A 92 3.99 11.18 -4.47
N TRP A 93 2.97 11.99 -4.16
CA TRP A 93 2.40 12.94 -5.11
C TRP A 93 3.39 14.03 -5.53
N ALA A 94 4.20 14.52 -4.58
CA ALA A 94 5.29 15.44 -4.88
C ALA A 94 6.31 14.82 -5.84
N ARG A 95 6.85 13.64 -5.51
CA ARG A 95 7.82 12.92 -6.36
C ARG A 95 7.23 12.58 -7.74
N LEU A 96 5.96 12.19 -7.78
CA LEU A 96 5.26 11.88 -9.03
C LEU A 96 5.13 13.13 -9.91
N LEU A 97 4.76 14.27 -9.33
CA LEU A 97 4.65 15.53 -10.07
C LEU A 97 5.98 15.91 -10.71
N GLU A 98 7.06 15.88 -9.95
CA GLU A 98 8.40 16.24 -10.44
C GLU A 98 8.80 15.36 -11.63
N ARG A 99 8.59 14.04 -11.53
CA ARG A 99 8.89 13.10 -12.61
C ARG A 99 7.98 13.31 -13.81
N MET A 100 6.67 13.42 -13.62
CA MET A 100 5.72 13.67 -14.71
C MET A 100 6.01 14.99 -15.43
N PHE A 101 6.40 16.04 -14.69
CA PHE A 101 6.72 17.34 -15.24
C PHE A 101 7.94 17.29 -16.17
N GLN A 102 8.99 16.55 -15.77
CA GLN A 102 10.14 16.28 -16.63
C GLN A 102 9.76 15.43 -17.85
N LEU A 103 8.93 14.41 -17.67
CA LEU A 103 8.52 13.51 -18.75
C LEU A 103 7.68 14.19 -19.83
N ILE A 104 6.80 15.12 -19.45
CA ILE A 104 5.94 15.86 -20.37
C ILE A 104 6.71 16.96 -21.11
N ASN A 105 7.83 17.44 -20.54
CA ASN A 105 8.62 18.55 -21.06
C ASN A 105 10.07 18.14 -21.41
N PRO A 106 10.28 17.11 -22.25
CA PRO A 106 11.61 16.51 -22.46
C PRO A 106 12.60 17.46 -23.16
N GLN A 107 12.11 18.51 -23.83
CA GLN A 107 12.95 19.53 -24.46
C GLN A 107 13.65 20.48 -23.47
N TYR A 108 13.26 20.46 -22.19
CA TYR A 108 13.81 21.34 -21.16
C TYR A 108 14.59 20.54 -20.12
N HIS A 109 15.65 21.14 -19.59
CA HIS A 109 16.33 20.65 -18.39
C HIS A 109 15.90 21.50 -17.20
N PHE A 110 15.35 20.85 -16.17
CA PHE A 110 14.91 21.50 -14.95
C PHE A 110 15.92 21.21 -13.83
N SER A 111 16.34 22.23 -13.10
CA SER A 111 17.12 22.05 -11.88
C SER A 111 16.24 21.53 -10.74
N GLU A 112 16.87 20.96 -9.73
CA GLU A 112 16.19 20.50 -8.50
C GLU A 112 15.42 21.65 -7.84
N ASP A 113 16.03 22.82 -7.68
CA ASP A 113 15.37 24.03 -7.16
C ASP A 113 14.10 24.41 -7.95
N TYR A 114 14.09 24.20 -9.26
CA TYR A 114 12.93 24.51 -10.09
C TYR A 114 11.81 23.49 -9.86
N LEU A 115 12.14 22.22 -9.72
CA LEU A 115 11.17 21.16 -9.43
C LEU A 115 10.59 21.31 -8.03
N GLU A 116 11.42 21.67 -7.04
CA GLU A 116 10.95 21.99 -5.68
C GLU A 116 9.99 23.19 -5.71
N CYS A 117 10.29 24.19 -6.53
CA CYS A 117 9.39 25.33 -6.76
C CYS A 117 8.05 24.87 -7.36
N VAL A 118 8.06 24.01 -8.38
CA VAL A 118 6.83 23.43 -8.97
C VAL A 118 6.01 22.68 -7.92
N SER A 119 6.68 21.87 -7.08
CA SER A 119 6.04 21.12 -5.99
C SER A 119 5.33 22.03 -4.98
N LYS A 120 5.81 23.26 -4.74
CA LYS A 120 5.15 24.26 -3.87
C LYS A 120 3.85 24.82 -4.42
N TYR A 121 3.60 24.74 -5.73
CA TYR A 121 2.36 25.22 -6.36
C TYR A 121 1.32 24.11 -6.57
N THR A 122 1.62 22.88 -6.15
CA THR A 122 0.74 21.70 -6.34
C THR A 122 -0.67 21.95 -5.78
N ASP A 123 -0.77 22.51 -4.57
CA ASP A 123 -2.07 22.76 -3.92
C ASP A 123 -2.95 23.77 -4.67
N GLN A 124 -2.32 24.73 -5.34
CA GLN A 124 -3.02 25.78 -6.08
C GLN A 124 -3.41 25.33 -7.48
N LEU A 125 -2.51 24.61 -8.15
CA LEU A 125 -2.67 24.21 -9.56
C LEU A 125 -3.43 22.89 -9.70
N LYS A 126 -3.48 22.07 -8.65
CA LYS A 126 -4.10 20.73 -8.64
C LYS A 126 -3.76 19.94 -9.90
N PRO A 127 -2.48 19.63 -10.16
CA PRO A 127 -2.04 18.97 -11.40
C PRO A 127 -2.67 17.59 -11.60
N PHE A 128 -3.09 16.94 -10.50
CA PHE A 128 -3.80 15.65 -10.51
C PHE A 128 -5.31 15.78 -10.18
N GLY A 129 -5.86 17.00 -10.17
CA GLY A 129 -7.26 17.27 -9.83
C GLY A 129 -7.57 17.04 -8.35
N ASP A 130 -8.72 16.43 -8.07
CA ASP A 130 -9.18 16.09 -6.70
C ASP A 130 -8.80 14.65 -6.30
N VAL A 131 -7.79 14.06 -6.94
CA VAL A 131 -7.34 12.68 -6.69
C VAL A 131 -6.38 12.56 -5.50
N PRO A 132 -5.33 13.41 -5.36
CA PRO A 132 -4.54 13.53 -4.13
C PRO A 132 -5.38 14.10 -2.98
#